data_AF-A0A397S1K1-F1
#
_entry.id   AF-A0A397S1K1-F1
#
_cell.length_a   1.000
_cell.length_b   1.000
_cell.length_c   1.000
_cell.angle_alpha   90.00
_cell.angle_beta   90.00
_cell.angle_gamma   90.00
#
_symmetry.space_group_name_H-M   'P 1'
#
loop_
_entity.id
_entity.type
_entity.pdbx_description
1 polymer ?
#
loop_
_entity_poly.entity_id
_entity_poly.type
_entity_poly.pdbx_seq_one_letter_code
_entity_poly.pdbx_strand_id
1 'polypeptide(L)'
;IFDIIAYLLPIYTSIYWLQTNDVNDQIIPFLSFSCLFLDIKFLLFFRAFESFGVYFAIIISVAEQIIYFLVLLFIIIISFAHAFHILLFPRSDYKLTTYINNNDSNNPWNLAPTYNKILDNGTMDPNPFIIQTPNNNTNMFIDFGTAFFATYNFLTGDSSALSNWSYLNNPSLVILIVLFSLLIVVYLMNLFIGLLNMAIDKDNDRVSYLIQKAKILAEIELFYLLPHQRRWETWFPEVIYYYANADRTREEIKRLISKGQWKTSE
;
A
#
# COMPACT_ATOMS: atom_id res chain seq x y z
N ILE A 1 -2.86 -17.43 3.32
CA ILE A 1 -2.49 -16.49 4.41
C ILE A 1 -3.61 -15.52 4.70
N PHE A 2 -4.06 -14.71 3.73
CA PHE A 2 -5.14 -13.73 3.92
C PHE A 2 -6.40 -14.36 4.55
N ASP A 3 -6.90 -15.46 4.00
CA ASP A 3 -8.10 -16.15 4.52
C ASP A 3 -7.98 -16.60 5.97
N ILE A 4 -6.78 -17.04 6.37
CA ILE A 4 -6.51 -17.46 7.75
C ILE A 4 -6.61 -16.24 8.67
N ILE A 5 -6.01 -15.11 8.29
CA ILE A 5 -6.06 -13.88 9.07
C ILE A 5 -7.50 -13.35 9.17
N ALA A 6 -8.23 -13.36 8.06
CA ALA A 6 -9.60 -12.87 8.00
C ALA A 6 -10.57 -13.64 8.89
N TYR A 7 -10.30 -14.91 9.20
CA TYR A 7 -11.09 -15.68 10.17
C TYR A 7 -10.51 -15.64 11.59
N LEU A 8 -9.19 -15.77 11.75
CA LEU A 8 -8.56 -15.82 13.08
C LEU A 8 -8.66 -14.49 13.83
N LEU A 9 -8.48 -13.36 13.15
CA LEU A 9 -8.48 -12.05 13.80
C LEU A 9 -9.85 -11.72 14.43
N PRO A 10 -11.00 -11.85 13.72
CA PRO A 10 -12.31 -11.65 14.35
C PRO A 10 -12.62 -12.65 15.47
N ILE A 11 -12.20 -13.92 15.36
CA ILE A 11 -12.39 -14.91 16.41
C ILE A 11 -11.61 -14.51 17.67
N TYR A 12 -10.33 -14.16 17.50
CA TYR A 12 -9.49 -13.69 18.59
C TYR A 12 -10.11 -12.46 19.27
N THR A 13 -10.50 -11.46 18.47
CA THR A 13 -11.13 -10.23 18.97
C THR A 13 -12.42 -10.54 19.73
N SER A 14 -13.24 -11.47 19.24
CA SER A 14 -14.49 -11.86 19.89
C SER A 14 -14.25 -12.55 21.23
N ILE A 15 -13.27 -13.47 21.30
CA ILE A 15 -12.89 -14.15 22.54
C ILE A 15 -12.35 -13.13 23.56
N TYR A 16 -11.46 -12.25 23.11
CA TYR A 16 -10.86 -11.23 23.96
C TYR A 16 -11.91 -10.23 24.49
N TRP A 17 -12.89 -9.86 23.67
CA TRP A 17 -14.02 -9.04 24.08
C TRP A 17 -14.90 -9.74 25.13
N LEU A 18 -15.20 -11.03 24.96
CA LEU A 18 -15.95 -11.82 25.95
C LEU A 18 -15.21 -11.98 27.28
N GLN A 19 -13.88 -12.01 27.28
CA GLN A 19 -13.09 -12.13 28.51
C GLN A 19 -13.05 -10.85 29.33
N THR A 20 -13.06 -9.71 28.67
CA THR A 20 -12.94 -8.39 29.31
C THR A 20 -14.28 -7.77 29.65
N ASN A 21 -15.37 -8.19 28.98
CA ASN A 21 -16.75 -7.71 29.19
C ASN A 21 -16.93 -6.18 29.11
N ASP A 22 -15.95 -5.47 28.54
CA ASP A 22 -15.97 -4.03 28.34
C ASP A 22 -15.28 -3.68 27.03
N VAL A 23 -15.79 -2.65 26.35
CA VAL A 23 -15.17 -2.14 25.12
C VAL A 23 -14.08 -1.15 25.54
N ASN A 24 -12.88 -1.68 25.75
CA ASN A 24 -11.72 -0.88 26.14
C ASN A 24 -10.98 -0.30 24.91
N ASP A 25 -10.13 0.71 25.16
CA ASP A 25 -9.30 1.36 24.13
C ASP A 25 -8.37 0.39 23.38
N GLN A 26 -8.08 -0.79 23.96
CA GLN A 26 -7.22 -1.81 23.35
C GLN A 26 -7.99 -2.69 22.35
N ILE A 27 -9.28 -2.95 22.60
CA ILE A 27 -10.15 -3.78 21.74
C ILE A 27 -10.56 -3.02 20.50
N ILE A 28 -10.80 -1.71 20.60
CA ILE A 28 -11.32 -0.90 19.50
C ILE A 28 -10.47 -1.04 18.22
N PRO A 29 -9.12 -0.94 18.26
CA PRO A 29 -8.28 -1.21 17.10
C PRO A 29 -8.47 -2.62 16.52
N PHE A 30 -8.48 -3.65 17.36
CA PHE A 30 -8.66 -5.04 16.91
C PHE A 30 -10.03 -5.27 16.26
N LEU A 31 -11.08 -4.67 16.81
CA LEU A 31 -12.42 -4.69 16.25
C LEU A 31 -12.44 -4.01 14.88
N SER A 32 -11.84 -2.82 14.77
CA SER A 32 -11.75 -2.07 13.51
C SER A 32 -11.05 -2.88 12.42
N PHE A 33 -9.88 -3.47 12.72
CA PHE A 33 -9.19 -4.30 11.75
C PHE A 33 -9.97 -5.57 11.43
N SER A 34 -10.56 -6.23 12.43
CA SER A 34 -11.38 -7.43 12.22
C SER A 34 -12.52 -7.19 11.23
N CYS A 35 -13.27 -6.09 11.41
CA CYS A 35 -14.32 -5.69 10.48
C CYS A 35 -13.77 -5.41 9.08
N LEU A 36 -12.67 -4.67 8.95
CA LEU A 36 -12.04 -4.40 7.65
C LEU A 36 -11.63 -5.69 6.92
N PHE A 37 -11.01 -6.64 7.62
CA PHE A 37 -10.61 -7.93 7.02
C PHE A 37 -11.83 -8.75 6.59
N LEU A 38 -12.91 -8.74 7.38
CA LEU A 38 -14.17 -9.40 7.01
C LEU A 38 -14.82 -8.75 5.80
N ASP A 39 -14.86 -7.42 5.72
CA ASP A 39 -15.43 -6.68 4.60
C ASP A 39 -14.65 -6.94 3.30
N ILE A 40 -13.31 -6.96 3.38
CA ILE A 40 -12.47 -7.34 2.23
C ILE A 40 -12.71 -8.80 1.84
N LYS A 41 -12.84 -9.72 2.82
CA LYS A 41 -13.15 -11.13 2.53
C LYS A 41 -14.52 -11.29 1.88
N PHE A 42 -15.52 -10.53 2.34
CA PHE A 42 -16.84 -10.48 1.71
C PHE A 42 -16.74 -10.03 0.25
N LEU A 43 -15.97 -8.97 -0.01
CA LEU A 43 -15.72 -8.46 -1.35
C LEU A 43 -15.07 -9.50 -2.27
N LEU A 44 -14.14 -10.33 -1.76
CA LEU A 44 -13.50 -11.39 -2.53
C LEU A 44 -14.46 -12.50 -3.00
N PHE A 45 -15.61 -12.70 -2.35
CA PHE A 45 -16.61 -13.65 -2.85
C PHE A 45 -17.20 -13.23 -4.20
N PHE A 46 -17.18 -11.92 -4.52
CA PHE A 46 -17.68 -11.44 -5.81
C PHE A 46 -16.85 -11.90 -7.01
N ARG A 47 -15.62 -12.39 -6.78
CA ARG A 47 -14.73 -12.92 -7.82
C ARG A 47 -15.35 -14.06 -8.64
N ALA A 48 -16.31 -14.81 -8.07
CA ALA A 48 -16.99 -15.89 -8.78
C ALA A 48 -17.96 -15.40 -9.87
N PHE A 49 -18.54 -14.20 -9.70
CA PHE A 49 -19.53 -13.64 -10.62
C PHE A 49 -18.85 -12.88 -11.76
N GLU A 50 -19.35 -13.02 -12.99
CA GLU A 50 -18.69 -12.46 -14.18
C GLU A 50 -18.60 -10.93 -14.16
N SER A 51 -19.63 -10.23 -13.68
CA SER A 51 -19.66 -8.76 -13.62
C SER A 51 -18.54 -8.14 -12.79
N PHE A 52 -18.07 -8.83 -11.75
CA PHE A 52 -16.99 -8.36 -10.87
C PHE A 52 -15.69 -9.14 -11.08
N GLY A 53 -15.78 -10.43 -11.38
CA GLY A 53 -14.66 -11.36 -11.50
C GLY A 53 -13.67 -10.98 -12.59
N VAL A 54 -14.11 -10.31 -13.67
CA VAL A 54 -13.19 -9.77 -14.68
C VAL A 54 -12.22 -8.76 -14.06
N TYR A 55 -12.73 -7.84 -13.22
CA TYR A 55 -11.88 -6.86 -12.53
C TYR A 55 -10.93 -7.52 -11.53
N PHE A 56 -11.40 -8.52 -10.77
CA PHE A 56 -10.53 -9.28 -9.87
C PHE A 56 -9.43 -10.05 -10.61
N ALA A 57 -9.74 -10.61 -11.79
CA ALA A 57 -8.76 -11.30 -12.61
C ALA A 57 -7.66 -10.34 -13.06
N ILE A 58 -8.04 -9.15 -13.53
CA ILE A 58 -7.10 -8.09 -13.91
C ILE A 58 -6.25 -7.67 -12.70
N ILE A 59 -6.87 -7.34 -11.56
CA ILE A 59 -6.15 -6.88 -10.36
C ILE A 59 -5.12 -7.92 -9.91
N ILE A 60 -5.50 -9.20 -9.84
CA ILE A 60 -4.59 -10.27 -9.40
C ILE A 60 -3.46 -10.49 -10.41
N SER A 61 -3.77 -10.53 -11.70
CA SER A 61 -2.77 -10.74 -12.74
C SER A 61 -1.75 -9.59 -12.81
N VAL A 62 -2.25 -8.35 -12.77
CA VAL A 62 -1.40 -7.15 -12.74
C VAL A 62 -0.53 -7.16 -11.49
N ALA A 63 -1.08 -7.51 -10.31
CA ALA A 63 -0.32 -7.60 -9.06
C ALA A 63 0.84 -8.60 -9.14
N GLU A 64 0.62 -9.78 -9.74
CA GLU A 64 1.67 -10.78 -9.97
C GLU A 64 2.79 -10.25 -10.89
N GLN A 65 2.45 -9.43 -11.88
CA GLN A 65 3.43 -8.86 -12.81
C GLN A 65 4.27 -7.74 -12.20
N ILE A 66 3.69 -6.89 -11.34
CA ILE A 66 4.37 -5.70 -10.77
C ILE A 66 5.04 -5.96 -9.41
N ILE A 67 4.92 -7.16 -8.83
CA ILE A 67 5.41 -7.43 -7.47
C ILE A 67 6.92 -7.15 -7.30
N TYR A 68 7.74 -7.51 -8.29
CA TYR A 68 9.17 -7.26 -8.25
C TYR A 68 9.52 -5.77 -8.31
N PHE A 69 8.73 -5.00 -9.06
CA PHE A 69 8.86 -3.55 -9.09
C PHE A 69 8.52 -2.93 -7.73
N LEU A 70 7.45 -3.40 -7.07
CA LEU A 70 7.07 -2.94 -5.73
C LEU A 70 8.15 -3.25 -4.69
N VAL A 71 8.79 -4.42 -4.77
CA VAL A 71 9.92 -4.78 -3.89
C VAL A 71 11.11 -3.85 -4.12
N LEU A 72 11.46 -3.56 -5.37
CA LEU A 72 12.51 -2.59 -5.69
C LEU A 72 12.19 -1.21 -5.12
N LEU A 73 10.97 -0.71 -5.36
CA LEU A 73 10.50 0.57 -4.84
C LEU A 73 10.61 0.62 -3.31
N PHE A 74 10.19 -0.45 -2.61
CA PHE A 74 10.26 -0.55 -1.16
C PHE A 74 11.70 -0.46 -0.62
N ILE A 75 12.65 -1.14 -1.25
CA ILE A 75 14.08 -1.07 -0.88
C ILE A 75 14.62 0.36 -1.05
N ILE A 76 14.24 1.04 -2.13
CA ILE A 76 14.66 2.42 -2.37
C ILE A 76 14.06 3.36 -1.30
N ILE A 77 12.77 3.23 -0.99
CA ILE A 77 12.12 4.05 0.07
C ILE A 77 12.82 3.84 1.42
N ILE A 78 13.13 2.59 1.80
CA ILE A 78 13.90 2.31 3.02
C ILE A 78 15.27 3.00 3.00
N SER A 79 15.96 2.96 1.86
CA SER A 79 17.29 3.56 1.71
C SER A 79 17.24 5.08 1.90
N PHE A 80 16.25 5.75 1.33
CA PHE A 80 16.04 7.19 1.53
C PHE A 80 15.57 7.52 2.95
N ALA A 81 14.66 6.72 3.52
CA ALA A 81 14.22 6.89 4.90
C ALA A 81 15.41 6.81 5.88
N HIS A 82 16.32 5.86 5.63
CA HIS A 82 17.55 5.73 6.40
C HIS A 82 18.48 6.94 6.21
N ALA A 83 18.64 7.45 4.99
CA ALA A 83 19.42 8.66 4.73
C ALA A 83 18.84 9.91 5.40
N PHE A 84 17.52 10.13 5.30
CA PHE A 84 16.82 11.22 5.97
C PHE A 84 16.94 11.10 7.49
N HIS A 85 16.74 9.88 8.03
CA HIS A 85 16.90 9.62 9.46
C HIS A 85 18.31 10.01 9.93
N ILE A 86 19.37 9.53 9.29
CA ILE A 86 20.75 9.87 9.68
C ILE A 86 21.01 11.38 9.62
N LEU A 87 20.47 12.06 8.61
CA LEU A 87 20.67 13.49 8.41
C LEU A 87 19.92 14.35 9.44
N LEU A 88 18.69 13.95 9.77
CA LEU A 88 17.73 14.74 10.55
C LEU A 88 17.57 14.25 11.99
N PHE A 89 18.30 13.21 12.38
CA PHE A 89 18.36 12.72 13.75
C PHE A 89 19.04 13.76 14.68
N PRO A 90 18.45 14.08 15.84
CA PRO A 90 19.08 14.94 16.84
C PRO A 90 20.32 14.27 17.43
N ARG A 91 21.45 14.97 17.44
CA ARG A 91 22.74 14.49 17.98
C ARG A 91 22.91 14.76 19.46
N SER A 92 22.14 15.70 19.98
CA SER A 92 22.16 16.14 21.37
C SER A 92 20.99 15.56 22.16
N ASP A 93 21.18 15.43 23.47
CA ASP A 93 20.10 15.03 24.37
C ASP A 93 18.98 16.07 24.35
N TYR A 94 17.75 15.59 24.23
CA TYR A 94 16.54 16.41 24.26
C TYR A 94 15.48 15.74 25.14
N LYS A 95 14.57 16.56 25.66
CA LYS A 95 13.36 16.11 26.37
C LYS A 95 12.20 16.98 25.91
N LEU A 96 11.07 16.37 25.53
CA LEU A 96 9.90 17.12 25.06
C LEU A 96 9.24 17.94 26.18
N THR A 97 9.40 17.53 27.44
CA THR A 97 8.75 18.18 28.59
C THR A 97 9.53 19.36 29.17
N THR A 98 10.83 19.45 28.90
CA THR A 98 11.70 20.49 29.44
C THR A 98 12.45 21.17 28.31
N TYR A 99 12.35 22.49 28.25
CA TYR A 99 13.09 23.28 27.29
C TYR A 99 14.60 23.11 27.52
N ILE A 100 15.30 22.65 26.49
CA ILE A 100 16.75 22.52 26.46
C ILE A 100 17.24 23.30 25.25
N ASN A 101 17.87 24.44 25.50
CA ASN A 101 18.54 25.20 24.47
C ASN A 101 19.88 24.54 24.16
N ASN A 102 20.00 23.95 22.98
CA ASN A 102 21.26 23.42 22.48
C ASN A 102 21.46 23.84 21.02
N ASN A 103 22.70 23.75 20.55
CA ASN A 103 23.08 24.20 19.22
C ASN A 103 22.74 23.18 18.10
N ASP A 104 21.93 22.18 18.40
CA ASP A 104 21.57 21.12 17.47
C ASP A 104 20.36 21.52 16.64
N SER A 105 20.55 21.74 15.34
CA SER A 105 19.49 22.14 14.42
C SER A 105 18.34 21.14 14.32
N ASN A 106 18.58 19.87 14.66
CA ASN A 106 17.59 18.80 14.56
C ASN A 106 16.83 18.57 15.87
N ASN A 107 17.17 19.30 16.95
CA ASN A 107 16.43 19.24 18.20
C ASN A 107 14.98 19.74 17.98
N PRO A 108 13.94 18.99 18.41
CA PRO A 108 12.55 19.41 18.30
C PRO A 108 12.26 20.82 18.83
N TRP A 109 12.97 21.27 19.88
CA TRP A 109 12.81 22.63 20.42
C TRP A 109 13.28 23.74 19.49
N ASN A 110 14.27 23.47 18.63
CA ASN A 110 14.77 24.42 17.63
C ASN A 110 13.92 24.43 16.35
N LEU A 111 13.16 23.36 16.12
CA LEU A 111 12.23 23.21 15.00
C LEU A 111 10.81 23.69 15.34
N ALA A 112 10.50 23.83 16.63
CA ALA A 112 9.19 24.26 17.07
C ALA A 112 8.88 25.70 16.63
N PRO A 113 7.63 26.00 16.22
CA PRO A 113 7.22 27.35 15.88
C PRO A 113 7.45 28.33 17.04
N THR A 114 8.09 29.47 16.71
CA THR A 114 8.34 30.56 17.65
C THR A 114 7.56 31.80 17.26
N TYR A 115 7.05 32.52 18.26
CA TYR A 115 6.27 33.73 18.09
C TYR A 115 6.98 34.89 18.78
N ASN A 116 7.46 35.84 17.98
CA ASN A 116 8.16 37.02 18.48
C ASN A 116 7.15 38.16 18.72
N LYS A 117 7.39 38.97 19.75
CA LYS A 117 6.60 40.18 19.99
C LYS A 117 7.05 41.27 19.02
N ILE A 118 6.09 41.94 18.39
CA ILE A 118 6.35 43.18 17.63
C ILE A 118 6.29 44.33 18.64
N LEU A 119 7.37 45.09 18.74
CA LEU A 119 7.50 46.26 19.61
C LEU A 119 6.75 47.46 19.00
N ASP A 120 6.40 48.45 19.81
CA ASP A 120 5.62 49.62 19.38
C ASP A 120 6.31 50.47 18.29
N ASN A 121 7.63 50.33 18.16
CA ASN A 121 8.45 50.95 17.11
C ASN A 121 8.45 50.15 15.78
N GLY A 122 7.67 49.07 15.67
CA GLY A 122 7.60 48.19 14.51
C GLY A 122 8.73 47.18 14.37
N THR A 123 9.70 47.17 15.29
CA THR A 123 10.79 46.18 15.29
C THR A 123 10.37 44.89 16.02
N MET A 124 10.88 43.74 15.60
CA MET A 124 10.68 42.48 16.33
C MET A 124 11.65 42.38 17.51
N ASP A 125 11.14 41.96 18.67
CA ASP A 125 12.00 41.54 19.77
C ASP A 125 12.84 40.33 19.31
N PRO A 126 14.18 40.36 19.45
CA PRO A 126 15.04 39.24 19.07
C PRO A 126 14.79 37.98 19.89
N ASN A 127 14.19 38.10 21.09
CA ASN A 127 13.84 36.95 21.92
C ASN A 127 12.40 36.49 21.66
N PRO A 128 12.16 35.18 21.47
CA PRO A 128 10.83 34.67 21.28
C PRO A 128 9.97 34.87 22.53
N PHE A 129 8.74 35.35 22.34
CA PHE A 129 7.79 35.57 23.42
C PHE A 129 7.10 34.26 23.79
N ILE A 130 6.75 33.43 22.80
CA ILE A 130 6.15 32.11 22.97
C ILE A 130 6.84 31.11 22.05
N ILE A 131 7.20 29.95 22.60
CA ILE A 131 7.68 28.78 21.86
C ILE A 131 6.60 27.71 22.00
N GLN A 132 6.10 27.19 20.87
CA GLN A 132 5.18 26.06 20.92
C GLN A 132 5.90 24.83 21.49
N THR A 133 5.29 24.13 22.43
CA THR A 133 5.88 22.89 22.96
C THR A 133 5.96 21.84 21.84
N PRO A 134 7.16 21.30 21.52
CA PRO A 134 7.30 20.29 20.50
C PRO A 134 6.59 19.00 20.91
N ASN A 135 6.18 18.22 19.92
CA ASN A 135 5.63 16.89 20.09
C ASN A 135 6.42 15.87 19.26
N ASN A 136 6.03 14.59 19.33
CA ASN A 136 6.71 13.52 18.60
C ASN A 136 6.71 13.71 17.07
N ASN A 137 5.79 14.51 16.53
CA ASN A 137 5.67 14.79 15.10
C ASN A 137 6.47 16.03 14.67
N THR A 138 6.97 16.85 15.62
CA THR A 138 7.79 18.03 15.30
C THR A 138 9.10 17.62 14.62
N ASN A 139 9.69 16.48 14.99
CA ASN A 139 10.75 15.86 14.21
C ASN A 139 10.43 14.37 14.03
N MET A 140 9.79 14.03 12.91
CA MET A 140 9.44 12.64 12.57
C MET A 140 10.66 11.77 12.26
N PHE A 141 11.87 12.33 12.18
CA PHE A 141 13.10 11.59 11.87
C PHE A 141 13.88 11.15 13.11
N ILE A 142 13.31 11.34 14.31
CA ILE A 142 13.88 10.83 15.57
C ILE A 142 13.86 9.29 15.59
N ASP A 143 12.72 8.69 15.28
CA ASP A 143 12.56 7.24 15.23
C ASP A 143 12.57 6.77 13.77
N PHE A 144 13.15 5.60 13.53
CA PHE A 144 13.24 5.07 12.17
C PHE A 144 11.86 4.73 11.60
N GLY A 145 10.92 4.26 12.42
CA GLY A 145 9.55 3.95 11.98
C GLY A 145 8.80 5.21 11.53
N THR A 146 8.91 6.31 12.28
CA THR A 146 8.33 7.59 11.90
C THR A 146 9.05 8.23 10.71
N ALA A 147 10.37 8.03 10.58
CA ALA A 147 11.15 8.49 9.43
C ALA A 147 10.74 7.77 8.14
N PHE A 148 10.51 6.45 8.23
CA PHE A 148 9.99 5.65 7.13
C PHE A 148 8.59 6.12 6.72
N PHE A 149 7.70 6.36 7.69
CA PHE A 149 6.37 6.89 7.42
C PHE A 149 6.40 8.30 6.79
N ALA A 150 7.24 9.20 7.28
CA ALA A 150 7.44 10.53 6.70
C ALA A 150 7.96 10.46 5.25
N THR A 151 8.87 9.52 4.96
CA THR A 151 9.39 9.30 3.60
C THR A 151 8.31 8.74 2.67
N TYR A 152 7.43 7.87 3.18
CA TYR A 152 6.27 7.39 2.45
C TYR A 152 5.26 8.52 2.15
N ASN A 153 4.98 9.38 3.13
CA ASN A 153 4.12 10.56 2.91
C ASN A 153 4.71 11.48 1.84
N PHE A 154 6.03 11.66 1.85
CA PHE A 154 6.73 12.45 0.84
C PHE A 154 6.63 11.84 -0.56
N LEU A 155 6.67 10.50 -0.69
CA LEU A 155 6.37 9.80 -1.94
C LEU A 155 4.96 10.15 -2.48
N THR A 156 3.97 10.29 -1.60
CA THR A 156 2.59 10.68 -1.97
C THR A 156 2.40 12.19 -2.19
N GLY A 157 3.46 12.98 -1.99
CA GLY A 157 3.49 14.43 -2.23
C GLY A 157 3.37 15.30 -0.97
N ASP A 158 3.25 14.71 0.22
CA ASP A 158 3.23 15.45 1.49
C ASP A 158 4.66 15.65 2.03
N SER A 159 5.17 16.88 1.89
CA SER A 159 6.49 17.30 2.37
C SER A 159 6.46 18.00 3.74
N SER A 160 5.32 18.00 4.44
CA SER A 160 5.14 18.69 5.72
C SER A 160 6.21 18.30 6.74
N ALA A 161 6.54 17.00 6.81
CA ALA A 161 7.57 16.48 7.70
C ALA A 161 8.95 17.09 7.44
N LEU A 162 9.27 17.50 6.21
CA LEU A 162 10.57 18.05 5.79
C LEU A 162 10.61 19.59 5.80
N SER A 163 9.45 20.24 5.90
CA SER A 163 9.33 21.71 5.86
C SER A 163 9.81 22.44 7.12
N ASN A 164 10.13 21.69 8.19
CA ASN A 164 10.60 22.27 9.45
C ASN A 164 12.02 22.85 9.37
N TRP A 165 12.80 22.46 8.36
CA TRP A 165 14.17 22.94 8.15
C TRP A 165 14.24 24.03 7.09
N SER A 166 15.07 25.05 7.36
CA SER A 166 15.41 26.05 6.34
C SER A 166 16.27 25.42 5.23
N TYR A 167 15.80 25.52 3.99
CA TYR A 167 16.48 24.96 2.82
C TYR A 167 17.82 25.62 2.52
N LEU A 168 17.97 26.93 2.78
CA LEU A 168 19.22 27.64 2.53
C LEU A 168 20.34 27.19 3.46
N ASN A 169 20.00 26.83 4.69
CA ASN A 169 20.98 26.45 5.70
C ASN A 169 21.35 24.95 5.65
N ASN A 170 20.61 24.16 4.87
CA ASN A 170 20.74 22.69 4.83
C ASN A 170 20.89 22.18 3.39
N PRO A 171 22.02 22.44 2.71
CA PRO A 171 22.20 22.06 1.31
C PRO A 171 22.09 20.55 1.08
N SER A 172 22.58 19.72 2.02
CA SER A 172 22.46 18.26 1.95
C SER A 172 21.01 17.78 1.97
N LEU A 173 20.15 18.42 2.76
CA LEU A 173 18.73 18.11 2.81
C LEU A 173 18.06 18.44 1.48
N VAL A 174 18.35 19.62 0.92
CA VAL A 174 17.82 20.04 -0.38
C VAL A 174 18.24 19.08 -1.48
N ILE A 175 19.51 18.67 -1.50
CA ILE A 175 20.01 17.68 -2.47
C ILE A 175 19.25 16.36 -2.34
N LEU A 176 19.03 15.88 -1.12
CA LEU A 176 18.31 14.63 -0.86
C LEU A 176 16.83 14.72 -1.30
N ILE A 177 16.17 15.85 -1.03
CA ILE A 177 14.79 16.14 -1.49
C ILE A 177 14.70 16.15 -3.01
N VAL A 178 15.62 16.84 -3.69
CA VAL A 178 15.65 16.93 -5.15
C VAL A 178 15.90 15.55 -5.77
N LEU A 179 16.87 14.80 -5.23
CA LEU A 179 17.20 13.45 -5.70
C LEU A 179 16.03 12.49 -5.52
N PHE A 180 15.38 12.50 -4.34
CA PHE A 180 14.21 11.68 -4.08
C PHE A 180 13.07 12.03 -5.04
N SER A 181 12.76 13.32 -5.22
CA SER A 181 11.69 13.77 -6.10
C SER A 181 11.92 13.35 -7.55
N LEU A 182 13.15 13.52 -8.06
CA LEU A 182 13.49 13.13 -9.42
C LEU A 182 13.43 11.62 -9.63
N LEU A 183 14.02 10.84 -8.72
CA LEU A 183 14.09 9.38 -8.87
C LEU A 183 12.75 8.70 -8.60
N ILE A 184 12.09 9.06 -7.50
CA ILE A 184 10.89 8.37 -7.04
C ILE A 184 9.64 8.94 -7.72
N VAL A 185 9.41 10.25 -7.53
CA VAL A 185 8.15 10.88 -7.96
C VAL A 185 8.11 11.05 -9.48
N VAL A 186 9.19 11.53 -10.09
CA VAL A 186 9.21 11.77 -11.54
C VAL A 186 9.50 10.49 -12.32
N TYR A 187 10.49 9.70 -11.94
CA TYR A 187 10.88 8.54 -12.74
C TYR A 187 10.10 7.27 -12.35
N LEU A 188 10.22 6.80 -11.11
CA LEU A 188 9.65 5.51 -10.72
C LEU A 188 8.12 5.49 -10.69
N MET A 189 7.43 6.54 -10.23
CA MET A 189 5.96 6.55 -10.27
C MET A 189 5.43 6.58 -11.70
N ASN A 190 6.06 7.33 -12.60
CA ASN A 190 5.66 7.33 -14.01
C ASN A 190 5.96 6.00 -14.70
N LEU A 191 7.09 5.37 -14.38
CA LEU A 191 7.41 4.01 -14.84
C LEU A 191 6.40 3.00 -14.28
N PHE A 192 6.00 3.12 -13.01
CA PHE A 192 5.01 2.26 -12.38
C PHE A 192 3.66 2.34 -13.09
N ILE A 193 3.18 3.56 -13.36
CA ILE A 193 1.94 3.78 -14.12
C ILE A 193 2.04 3.17 -15.52
N GLY A 194 3.19 3.34 -16.20
CA GLY A 194 3.43 2.74 -17.51
C GLY A 194 3.40 1.21 -17.50
N LEU A 195 4.02 0.58 -16.50
CA LEU A 195 4.00 -0.88 -16.31
C LEU A 195 2.59 -1.39 -15.98
N LEU A 196 1.84 -0.65 -15.15
CA LEU A 196 0.47 -0.98 -14.80
C LEU A 196 -0.43 -0.96 -16.04
N ASN A 197 -0.34 0.08 -16.87
CA ASN A 197 -1.11 0.18 -18.10
C ASN A 197 -0.81 -0.98 -19.06
N MET A 198 0.47 -1.31 -19.24
CA MET A 198 0.88 -2.42 -20.11
C MET A 198 0.39 -3.79 -19.60
N ALA A 199 0.42 -4.00 -18.28
CA ALA A 199 -0.09 -5.22 -17.66
C ALA A 199 -1.62 -5.35 -17.82
N ILE A 200 -2.35 -4.25 -17.61
CA ILE A 200 -3.80 -4.20 -17.79
C ILE A 200 -4.18 -4.52 -19.25
N ASP A 201 -3.51 -3.91 -20.22
CA ASP A 201 -3.80 -4.13 -21.64
C ASP A 201 -3.55 -5.58 -22.08
N LYS A 202 -2.55 -6.24 -21.48
CA LYS A 202 -2.24 -7.65 -21.77
C LYS A 202 -3.28 -8.60 -21.19
N ASP A 203 -3.76 -8.33 -19.98
CA ASP A 203 -4.61 -9.25 -19.21
C ASP A 203 -6.11 -8.92 -19.26
N ASN A 204 -6.50 -7.89 -20.02
CA ASN A 204 -7.89 -7.54 -20.34
C ASN A 204 -8.55 -8.53 -21.32
N ASP A 205 -8.37 -9.83 -21.09
CA ASP A 205 -9.03 -10.89 -21.84
C ASP A 205 -9.99 -11.64 -20.92
N ARG A 206 -11.20 -11.93 -21.44
CA ARG A 206 -12.20 -12.78 -20.78
C ARG A 206 -11.62 -14.15 -20.42
N VAL A 207 -10.61 -14.61 -21.17
CA VAL A 207 -9.85 -15.83 -20.89
C VAL A 207 -9.24 -15.82 -19.48
N SER A 208 -8.66 -14.71 -19.03
CA SER A 208 -8.06 -14.60 -17.68
C SER A 208 -9.09 -14.81 -16.57
N TYR A 209 -10.29 -14.26 -16.74
CA TYR A 209 -11.41 -14.51 -15.83
C TYR A 209 -11.84 -15.98 -15.84
N LEU A 210 -11.96 -16.62 -17.01
CA LEU A 210 -12.35 -18.03 -17.11
C LEU A 210 -11.34 -18.96 -16.42
N ILE A 211 -10.04 -18.68 -16.58
CA ILE A 211 -8.98 -19.41 -15.88
C ILE A 211 -9.12 -19.22 -14.36
N GLN A 212 -9.35 -17.98 -13.90
CA GLN A 212 -9.55 -17.71 -12.48
C GLN A 212 -10.80 -18.41 -11.92
N LYS A 213 -11.89 -18.42 -12.68
CA LYS A 213 -13.13 -19.13 -12.32
C LYS A 213 -12.90 -20.64 -12.21
N ALA A 214 -12.15 -21.23 -13.14
CA ALA A 214 -11.78 -22.64 -13.08
C ALA A 214 -10.93 -22.95 -11.84
N LYS A 215 -9.97 -22.08 -11.47
CA LYS A 215 -9.20 -22.22 -10.22
C LYS A 215 -10.11 -22.20 -8.97
N ILE A 216 -11.10 -21.30 -8.94
CA ILE A 216 -12.07 -21.23 -7.83
C ILE A 216 -12.90 -22.51 -7.76
N LEU A 217 -13.37 -23.03 -8.90
CA LEU A 217 -14.13 -24.28 -8.93
C LEU A 217 -13.29 -25.46 -8.42
N ALA A 218 -12.05 -25.59 -8.89
CA ALA A 218 -11.13 -26.62 -8.40
C ALA A 218 -10.88 -26.52 -6.88
N GLU A 219 -10.77 -25.31 -6.33
CA GLU A 219 -10.64 -25.09 -4.89
C GLU A 219 -11.90 -25.56 -4.12
N ILE A 220 -13.09 -25.22 -4.63
CA ILE A 220 -14.38 -25.67 -4.07
C ILE A 220 -14.48 -27.20 -4.09
N GLU A 221 -14.18 -27.81 -5.23
CA GLU A 221 -14.22 -29.25 -5.44
C GLU A 221 -13.29 -29.99 -4.48
N LEU A 222 -12.09 -29.45 -4.25
CA LEU A 222 -11.06 -30.11 -3.46
C LEU A 222 -11.20 -29.89 -1.95
N PHE A 223 -11.61 -28.69 -1.51
CA PHE A 223 -11.60 -28.32 -0.09
C PHE A 223 -12.98 -28.14 0.55
N TYR A 224 -14.02 -27.81 -0.22
CA TYR A 224 -15.32 -27.45 0.32
C TYR A 224 -16.39 -28.53 0.13
N LEU A 225 -16.24 -29.42 -0.86
CA LEU A 225 -17.19 -30.50 -1.10
C LEU A 225 -16.89 -31.76 -0.28
N LEU A 226 -17.92 -32.32 0.33
CA LEU A 226 -17.90 -33.62 0.99
C LEU A 226 -17.74 -34.77 -0.03
N PRO A 227 -17.20 -35.94 0.38
CA PRO A 227 -17.00 -37.07 -0.52
C PRO A 227 -18.26 -37.54 -1.26
N HIS A 228 -19.44 -37.39 -0.66
CA HIS A 228 -20.70 -37.76 -1.31
C HIS A 228 -21.14 -36.71 -2.36
N GLN A 229 -20.88 -35.41 -2.15
CA GLN A 229 -21.26 -34.35 -3.09
C GLN A 229 -20.43 -34.43 -4.38
N ARG A 230 -19.17 -34.86 -4.29
CA ARG A 230 -18.29 -35.11 -5.45
C ARG A 230 -18.74 -36.26 -6.34
N ARG A 231 -19.69 -37.08 -5.88
CA ARG A 231 -20.25 -38.21 -6.63
C ARG A 231 -21.65 -37.92 -7.18
N TRP A 232 -22.14 -36.70 -7.02
CA TRP A 232 -23.44 -36.32 -7.57
C TRP A 232 -23.32 -36.15 -9.08
N GLU A 233 -23.95 -37.05 -9.83
CA GLU A 233 -23.97 -37.03 -11.31
C GLU A 233 -24.52 -35.71 -11.88
N THR A 234 -25.41 -35.04 -11.14
CA THR A 234 -25.96 -33.73 -11.54
C THR A 234 -24.92 -32.61 -11.52
N TRP A 235 -23.91 -32.69 -10.66
CA TRP A 235 -22.85 -31.68 -10.55
C TRP A 235 -21.58 -32.11 -11.29
N PHE A 236 -21.31 -33.41 -11.33
CA PHE A 236 -20.18 -34.04 -12.01
C PHE A 236 -20.70 -35.05 -13.03
N PRO A 237 -21.20 -34.59 -14.19
CA PRO A 237 -21.71 -35.47 -15.22
C PRO A 237 -20.55 -36.27 -15.86
N GLU A 238 -20.83 -37.51 -16.25
CA GLU A 238 -19.86 -38.36 -16.96
C GLU A 238 -19.52 -37.82 -18.35
N VAL A 239 -20.45 -37.11 -19.00
CA VAL A 239 -20.31 -36.58 -20.35
C VAL A 239 -20.61 -35.08 -20.38
N ILE A 240 -19.71 -34.29 -20.96
CA ILE A 240 -19.87 -32.85 -21.17
C ILE A 240 -19.98 -32.58 -22.67
N TYR A 241 -21.14 -32.09 -23.11
CA TYR A 241 -21.35 -31.67 -24.50
C TYR A 241 -20.91 -30.21 -24.67
N TYR A 242 -19.94 -29.98 -25.55
CA TYR A 242 -19.50 -28.63 -25.94
C TYR A 242 -19.90 -28.33 -27.38
N TYR A 243 -20.65 -27.25 -27.58
CA TYR A 243 -21.03 -26.76 -28.90
C TYR A 243 -20.18 -25.55 -29.27
N ALA A 244 -19.32 -25.69 -30.28
CA ALA A 244 -18.57 -24.59 -30.85
C ALA A 244 -19.30 -24.01 -32.06
N ASN A 245 -19.51 -22.70 -32.09
CA ASN A 245 -20.05 -22.01 -33.26
C ASN A 245 -18.97 -21.90 -34.33
N ALA A 246 -19.18 -22.52 -35.49
CA ALA A 246 -18.19 -22.58 -36.57
C ALA A 246 -17.77 -21.20 -37.10
N ASP A 247 -18.69 -20.24 -37.15
CA ASP A 247 -18.42 -18.88 -37.64
C ASP A 247 -17.51 -18.13 -36.66
N ARG A 248 -17.83 -18.17 -35.36
CA ARG A 248 -16.98 -17.56 -34.31
C ARG A 248 -15.60 -18.18 -34.27
N THR A 249 -15.51 -19.51 -34.40
CA THR A 249 -14.23 -20.21 -34.44
C THR A 249 -13.40 -19.75 -35.64
N ARG A 250 -14.02 -19.60 -36.82
CA ARG A 250 -13.34 -19.14 -38.03
C ARG A 250 -12.88 -17.68 -37.92
N GLU A 251 -13.67 -16.80 -37.31
CA GLU A 251 -13.28 -15.41 -37.03
C GLU A 251 -12.04 -15.35 -36.13
N GLU A 252 -12.03 -16.13 -35.04
CA GLU A 252 -10.90 -16.14 -34.11
C GLU A 252 -9.64 -16.73 -34.74
N ILE A 253 -9.75 -17.79 -35.56
CA ILE A 253 -8.62 -18.32 -36.34
C ILE A 253 -8.02 -17.23 -37.24
N LYS A 254 -8.85 -16.46 -37.97
CA LYS A 254 -8.37 -15.34 -38.78
C LYS A 254 -7.68 -14.27 -37.93
N ARG A 255 -8.22 -13.96 -36.75
CA ARG A 255 -7.60 -13.03 -35.78
C ARG A 255 -6.22 -13.51 -35.36
N LEU A 256 -6.07 -14.78 -34.99
CA LEU A 256 -4.80 -15.38 -34.57
C LEU A 256 -3.77 -15.41 -35.70
N ILE A 257 -4.19 -15.69 -36.93
CA ILE A 257 -3.32 -15.61 -38.12
C ILE A 257 -2.84 -14.18 -38.33
N SER A 258 -3.72 -13.18 -38.25
CA SER A 258 -3.36 -11.77 -38.44
C SER A 258 -2.36 -11.26 -37.38
N LYS A 259 -2.40 -11.80 -36.17
CA LYS A 259 -1.48 -11.49 -35.08
C LYS A 259 -0.18 -12.29 -35.11
N GLY A 260 0.00 -13.20 -36.08
CA GLY A 260 1.14 -14.12 -36.14
C GLY A 260 1.22 -15.12 -34.96
N GLN A 261 0.11 -15.30 -34.24
CA GLN A 261 0.01 -16.18 -33.06
C GLN A 261 -0.50 -17.58 -33.41
N TRP A 262 -0.94 -17.79 -34.64
CA TRP A 262 -1.38 -19.09 -35.13
C TRP A 262 -0.17 -19.97 -35.47
N LYS A 263 0.24 -20.83 -34.53
CA LYS A 263 1.23 -21.88 -34.79
C LYS A 263 0.50 -23.16 -35.18
N THR A 264 0.50 -23.47 -36.47
CA THR A 264 0.22 -24.85 -36.94
C THR A 264 1.47 -25.67 -36.68
N SER A 265 1.68 -26.11 -35.44
CA SER A 265 2.63 -27.20 -35.17
C SER A 265 1.86 -28.51 -35.28
N GLU A 266 1.76 -29.00 -36.52
CA GLU A 266 1.93 -30.42 -36.83
C GLU A 266 3.27 -30.56 -37.56
#